data_AF-A0A4U9HW43-F1
#
_entry.id   AF-A0A4U9HW43-F1
#
_cell.length_a   1.000
_cell.length_b   1.000
_cell.length_c   1.000
_cell.angle_alpha   90.00
_cell.angle_beta   90.00
_cell.angle_gamma   90.00
#
_symmetry.space_group_name_H-M   'P 1'
#
loop_
_entity.id
_entity.type
_entity.pdbx_description
1 polymer ?
#
loop_
_entity_poly.entity_id
_entity_poly.type
_entity_poly.pdbx_seq_one_letter_code
_entity_poly.pdbx_strand_id
1 'polypeptide(L)'
;MLKTLARWLAVAALVLLIAFALFSREGAGWRWLTKGGWHSTARISSLSPQEQEWARIAWRYFENNTQPQTGLVNGSDKQPRVTLWQMGDTLIALLAARELDLVKEAEFDARLTRLLGTLNRLTLTDTRTPGRLYSSRTATPIDFSGKPVKAAGQQKIWRG
;
A
#
# COMPACT_ATOMS: atom_id res chain seq x y z
N MET A 1 15.65 -41.20 -39.95
CA MET A 1 15.67 -41.06 -38.47
C MET A 1 16.54 -39.90 -37.98
N LEU A 2 17.70 -39.61 -38.59
CA LEU A 2 18.57 -38.51 -38.13
C LEU A 2 17.92 -37.10 -38.24
N LYS A 3 17.19 -36.84 -39.33
CA LYS A 3 16.52 -35.54 -39.58
C LYS A 3 15.36 -35.26 -38.61
N THR A 4 14.65 -36.29 -38.15
CA THR A 4 13.58 -36.17 -37.16
C THR A 4 14.17 -35.93 -35.76
N LEU A 5 15.24 -36.65 -35.40
CA LEU A 5 15.98 -36.38 -34.15
C LEU A 5 16.55 -34.95 -34.11
N ALA A 6 17.15 -34.48 -35.20
CA ALA A 6 17.70 -33.12 -35.28
C ALA A 6 16.62 -32.03 -35.10
N ARG A 7 15.41 -32.24 -35.65
CA ARG A 7 14.27 -31.34 -35.43
C ARG A 7 13.83 -31.32 -33.97
N TRP A 8 13.72 -32.48 -33.32
CA TRP A 8 13.36 -32.55 -31.90
C TRP A 8 14.40 -31.90 -30.99
N LEU A 9 15.70 -32.08 -31.28
CA LEU A 9 16.77 -31.40 -30.56
C LEU A 9 16.72 -29.88 -30.72
N ALA A 10 16.45 -29.38 -31.94
CA ALA A 10 16.30 -27.95 -32.17
C ALA A 10 15.11 -27.36 -31.41
N VAL A 11 13.97 -28.07 -31.38
CA VAL A 11 12.80 -27.66 -30.60
C VAL A 11 13.11 -27.66 -29.10
N ALA A 12 13.76 -28.70 -28.58
CA ALA A 12 14.15 -28.77 -27.18
C ALA A 12 15.11 -27.64 -26.78
N ALA A 13 16.09 -27.32 -27.64
CA ALA A 13 17.00 -26.21 -27.43
C ALA A 13 16.27 -24.85 -27.39
N LEU A 14 15.31 -24.64 -28.29
CA LEU A 14 14.49 -23.43 -28.30
C LEU A 14 13.63 -23.31 -27.03
N VAL A 15 13.01 -24.39 -26.58
CA VAL A 15 12.22 -24.42 -25.34
C VAL A 15 13.10 -24.12 -24.13
N LEU A 16 14.31 -24.69 -24.07
CA LEU A 16 15.27 -24.42 -23.00
C LEU A 16 15.73 -22.96 -23.00
N LEU A 17 15.95 -22.35 -24.18
CA LEU A 17 16.31 -20.94 -24.30
C LEU A 17 15.17 -20.02 -23.83
N ILE A 18 13.92 -20.35 -24.18
CA ILE A 18 12.74 -19.59 -23.73
C ILE A 18 12.57 -19.75 -22.22
N ALA A 19 12.67 -20.97 -21.69
CA ALA A 19 12.61 -21.20 -20.25
C ALA A 19 13.73 -20.46 -19.52
N PHE A 20 14.95 -20.49 -20.04
CA PHE A 20 16.07 -19.73 -19.49
C PHE A 20 15.78 -18.22 -19.55
N ALA A 21 15.27 -17.67 -20.66
CA ALA A 21 14.93 -16.24 -20.75
C ALA A 21 13.80 -15.83 -19.79
N LEU A 22 12.80 -16.69 -19.56
CA LEU A 22 11.67 -16.42 -18.66
C LEU A 22 12.05 -16.53 -17.18
N PHE A 23 12.85 -17.52 -16.83
CA PHE A 23 13.16 -17.85 -15.43
C PHE A 23 14.55 -17.39 -14.96
N SER A 24 15.44 -16.96 -15.85
CA SER A 24 16.69 -16.28 -15.46
C SER A 24 16.42 -14.87 -14.91
N ARG A 25 17.43 -14.29 -14.24
CA ARG A 25 17.38 -12.94 -13.64
C ARG A 25 16.16 -12.74 -12.72
N GLU A 26 16.13 -13.49 -11.63
CA GLU A 26 15.09 -13.39 -10.58
C GLU A 26 13.64 -13.56 -11.10
N GLY A 27 13.45 -14.21 -12.26
CA GLY A 27 12.14 -14.38 -12.88
C GLY A 27 11.56 -13.09 -13.46
N ALA A 28 12.39 -12.11 -13.82
CA ALA A 28 11.94 -10.86 -14.42
C ALA A 28 11.14 -11.08 -15.72
N GLY A 29 11.54 -12.04 -16.56
CA GLY A 29 10.81 -12.39 -17.78
C GLY A 29 9.43 -13.00 -17.49
N TRP A 30 9.37 -13.88 -16.49
CA TRP A 30 8.10 -14.44 -16.00
C TRP A 30 7.17 -13.39 -15.39
N ARG A 31 7.71 -12.47 -14.58
CA ARG A 31 6.95 -11.33 -14.03
C ARG A 31 6.45 -10.41 -15.14
N TRP A 32 7.28 -10.09 -16.12
CA TRP A 32 6.89 -9.26 -17.26
C TRP A 32 5.73 -9.90 -18.05
N LEU A 33 5.78 -11.21 -18.26
CA LEU A 33 4.71 -11.96 -18.93
C LEU A 33 3.41 -11.98 -18.10
N THR A 34 3.50 -12.30 -16.81
CA THR A 34 2.32 -12.53 -15.94
C THR A 34 1.70 -11.25 -15.39
N LYS A 35 2.48 -10.18 -15.20
CA LYS A 35 2.02 -8.89 -14.65
C LYS A 35 1.71 -7.84 -15.72
N GLY A 36 1.50 -8.27 -16.96
CA GLY A 36 1.02 -7.38 -18.04
C GLY A 36 2.06 -6.36 -18.51
N GLY A 37 3.35 -6.71 -18.52
CA GLY A 37 4.42 -5.85 -19.05
C GLY A 37 4.30 -5.51 -20.53
N TRP A 38 3.32 -6.08 -21.23
CA TRP A 38 2.95 -5.81 -22.60
C TRP A 38 2.10 -4.52 -22.71
N HIS A 39 1.55 -4.05 -21.58
CA HIS A 39 0.72 -2.84 -21.48
C HIS A 39 1.37 -1.70 -20.71
N SER A 40 2.59 -1.89 -20.17
CA SER A 40 3.24 -0.89 -19.33
C SER A 40 4.74 -0.78 -19.63
N THR A 41 5.22 0.45 -19.70
CA THR A 41 6.64 0.78 -19.76
C THR A 41 7.30 0.88 -18.38
N ALA A 42 6.52 0.71 -17.30
CA ALA A 42 7.04 0.74 -15.94
C ALA A 42 7.99 -0.42 -15.68
N ARG A 43 9.04 -0.19 -14.87
CA ARG A 43 10.05 -1.20 -14.55
C ARG A 43 9.41 -2.36 -13.75
N ILE A 44 9.42 -3.57 -14.32
CA ILE A 44 8.93 -4.80 -13.67
C ILE A 44 10.11 -5.65 -13.20
N SER A 45 10.98 -5.10 -12.36
CA SER A 45 12.06 -5.85 -11.68
C SER A 45 11.92 -5.76 -10.16
N SER A 46 12.70 -6.58 -9.46
CA SER A 46 12.99 -6.37 -8.04
C SER A 46 13.58 -4.97 -7.80
N LEU A 47 13.46 -4.48 -6.57
CA LEU A 47 14.17 -3.28 -6.14
C LEU A 47 15.66 -3.56 -6.05
N SER A 48 16.47 -2.60 -6.47
CA SER A 48 17.90 -2.60 -6.16
C SER A 48 18.11 -2.43 -4.65
N PRO A 49 19.30 -2.79 -4.11
CA PRO A 49 19.58 -2.59 -2.69
C PRO A 49 19.40 -1.14 -2.22
N GLN A 50 19.73 -0.17 -3.09
CA GLN A 50 19.55 1.25 -2.80
C GLN A 50 18.07 1.65 -2.73
N GLU A 51 17.24 1.17 -3.67
CA GLU A 51 15.81 1.45 -3.65
C GLU A 51 15.10 0.76 -2.48
N GLN A 52 15.53 -0.45 -2.11
CA GLN A 52 15.04 -1.14 -0.92
C GLN A 52 15.33 -0.33 0.35
N GLU A 53 16.54 0.23 0.45
CA GLU A 53 16.94 1.09 1.55
C GLU A 53 16.10 2.37 1.61
N TRP A 54 15.85 3.03 0.47
CA TRP A 54 14.95 4.19 0.41
C TRP A 54 13.53 3.84 0.83
N ALA A 55 12.99 2.72 0.35
CA ALA A 55 11.66 2.25 0.72
C ALA A 55 11.55 2.00 2.23
N ARG A 56 12.58 1.39 2.83
CA ARG A 56 12.67 1.18 4.28
C ARG A 56 12.78 2.49 5.06
N ILE A 57 13.52 3.48 4.56
CA ILE A 57 13.60 4.81 5.17
C ILE A 57 12.25 5.53 5.10
N ALA A 58 11.58 5.49 3.95
CA ALA A 58 10.25 6.07 3.78
C ALA A 58 9.22 5.41 4.72
N TRP A 59 9.28 4.07 4.86
CA TRP A 59 8.38 3.33 5.75
C TRP A 59 8.50 3.75 7.22
N ARG A 60 9.73 4.09 7.67
CA ARG A 60 9.95 4.59 9.05
C ARG A 60 9.10 5.82 9.38
N TYR A 61 8.74 6.65 8.40
CA TYR A 61 7.81 7.76 8.65
C TYR A 61 6.46 7.25 9.16
N PHE A 62 5.89 6.26 8.49
CA PHE A 62 4.61 5.66 8.86
C PHE A 62 4.70 4.94 10.19
N GLU A 63 5.79 4.21 10.44
CA GLU A 63 6.04 3.57 11.74
C GLU A 63 6.04 4.59 12.88
N ASN A 64 6.82 5.67 12.74
CA ASN A 64 6.99 6.68 13.78
C ASN A 64 5.75 7.56 13.98
N ASN A 65 4.91 7.72 12.95
CA ASN A 65 3.78 8.64 12.96
C ASN A 65 2.41 7.96 13.10
N THR A 66 2.36 6.63 13.17
CA THR A 66 1.12 5.89 13.43
C THR A 66 0.65 6.11 14.87
N GLN A 67 -0.61 6.51 15.05
CA GLN A 67 -1.25 6.59 16.37
C GLN A 67 -1.82 5.21 16.75
N PRO A 68 -1.40 4.59 17.87
CA PRO A 68 -1.75 3.20 18.16
C PRO A 68 -3.25 2.98 18.45
N GLN A 69 -3.96 4.01 18.91
CA GLN A 69 -5.39 3.93 19.24
C GLN A 69 -6.26 3.91 17.97
N THR A 70 -5.89 4.70 16.96
CA THR A 70 -6.70 4.91 15.75
C THR A 70 -6.12 4.22 14.52
N GLY A 71 -4.83 3.90 14.52
CA GLY A 71 -4.09 3.47 13.33
C GLY A 71 -3.91 4.58 12.28
N LEU A 72 -4.32 5.82 12.57
CA LEU A 72 -4.11 6.96 11.68
C LEU A 72 -2.65 7.41 11.73
N VAL A 73 -2.10 7.80 10.59
CA VAL A 73 -0.75 8.36 10.48
C VAL A 73 -0.83 9.88 10.45
N ASN A 74 0.07 10.54 11.15
CA ASN A 74 0.16 12.00 11.11
C ASN A 74 0.45 12.50 9.69
N GLY A 75 -0.23 13.56 9.28
CA GLY A 75 0.02 14.20 7.99
C GLY A 75 1.37 14.93 7.92
N SER A 76 1.96 15.27 9.06
CA SER A 76 3.31 15.78 9.20
C SER A 76 3.92 15.28 10.50
N ASP A 77 5.25 15.10 10.53
CA ASP A 77 5.94 14.55 11.69
C ASP A 77 5.64 15.35 12.96
N LYS A 78 5.35 14.64 14.05
CA LYS A 78 4.99 15.21 15.37
C LYS A 78 3.76 16.11 15.38
N GLN A 79 2.99 16.20 14.29
CA GLN A 79 1.73 16.95 14.25
C GLN A 79 0.56 15.97 14.24
N PRO A 80 -0.18 15.80 15.35
CA PRO A 80 -1.23 14.79 15.47
C PRO A 80 -2.53 15.17 14.72
N ARG A 81 -2.41 15.40 13.42
CA ARG A 81 -3.46 15.88 12.52
C ARG A 81 -3.31 15.23 11.15
N VAL A 82 -4.42 14.97 10.49
CA VAL A 82 -4.44 14.26 9.20
C VAL A 82 -5.68 14.68 8.39
N THR A 83 -5.56 14.70 7.06
CA THR A 83 -6.68 14.90 6.13
C THR A 83 -7.20 13.57 5.61
N LEU A 84 -8.43 13.52 5.06
CA LEU A 84 -8.93 12.31 4.39
C LEU A 84 -8.01 11.85 3.25
N TRP A 85 -7.43 12.80 2.50
CA TRP A 85 -6.47 12.50 1.44
C TRP A 85 -5.27 11.73 2.00
N GLN A 86 -4.67 12.22 3.09
CA GLN A 86 -3.52 11.58 3.74
C GLN A 86 -3.86 10.21 4.35
N MET A 87 -5.12 9.99 4.76
CA MET A 87 -5.59 8.65 5.15
C MET A 87 -5.59 7.70 3.95
N GLY A 88 -5.96 8.18 2.76
CA GLY A 88 -5.83 7.45 1.49
C GLY A 88 -4.37 7.14 1.14
N ASP A 89 -3.48 8.14 1.26
CA ASP A 89 -2.04 7.95 1.04
C ASP A 89 -1.47 6.87 1.99
N THR A 90 -1.97 6.81 3.23
CA THR A 90 -1.58 5.78 4.21
C THR A 90 -1.98 4.38 3.75
N LEU A 91 -3.17 4.20 3.16
CA LEU A 91 -3.60 2.90 2.62
C LEU A 91 -2.70 2.46 1.46
N ILE A 92 -2.36 3.39 0.56
CA ILE A 92 -1.45 3.12 -0.56
C ILE A 92 -0.06 2.74 -0.05
N ALA A 93 0.47 3.50 0.93
CA ALA A 93 1.77 3.23 1.52
C ALA A 93 1.82 1.88 2.25
N LEU A 94 0.76 1.52 2.98
CA LEU A 94 0.66 0.23 3.67
C LEU A 94 0.62 -0.94 2.69
N LEU A 95 -0.13 -0.80 1.58
CA LEU A 95 -0.14 -1.78 0.50
C LEU A 95 1.24 -1.91 -0.15
N ALA A 96 1.87 -0.79 -0.49
CA ALA A 96 3.22 -0.78 -1.07
C ALA A 96 4.23 -1.44 -0.11
N ALA A 97 4.15 -1.17 1.20
CA ALA A 97 5.02 -1.80 2.18
C ALA A 97 4.87 -3.33 2.23
N ARG A 98 3.64 -3.85 2.03
CA ARG A 98 3.40 -5.30 1.94
C ARG A 98 3.98 -5.88 0.65
N GLU A 99 3.76 -5.23 -0.49
CA GLU A 99 4.26 -5.69 -1.80
C GLU A 99 5.78 -5.62 -1.92
N LEU A 100 6.43 -4.73 -1.16
CA LEU A 100 7.88 -4.57 -1.09
C LEU A 100 8.53 -5.39 0.05
N ASP A 101 7.76 -6.27 0.70
CA ASP A 101 8.18 -7.10 1.84
C ASP A 101 8.83 -6.29 3.00
N LEU A 102 8.39 -5.04 3.20
CA LEU A 102 8.81 -4.20 4.32
C LEU A 102 8.05 -4.54 5.61
N VAL A 103 6.83 -5.07 5.49
CA VAL A 103 6.00 -5.52 6.61
C VAL A 103 5.52 -6.95 6.38
N LYS A 104 5.40 -7.70 7.49
CA LYS A 104 4.83 -9.05 7.47
C LYS A 104 3.30 -8.99 7.35
N GLU A 105 2.72 -10.06 6.86
CA GLU A 105 1.26 -10.20 6.67
C GLU A 105 0.46 -9.89 7.95
N ALA A 106 0.84 -10.48 9.07
CA ALA A 106 0.15 -10.23 10.34
C ALA A 106 0.22 -8.75 10.79
N GLU A 107 1.32 -8.06 10.52
CA GLU A 107 1.45 -6.63 10.81
C GLU A 107 0.58 -5.79 9.86
N PHE A 108 0.62 -6.12 8.57
CA PHE A 108 -0.22 -5.50 7.55
C PHE A 108 -1.70 -5.59 7.93
N ASP A 109 -2.18 -6.81 8.24
CA ASP A 109 -3.57 -7.05 8.62
C ASP A 109 -3.96 -6.28 9.88
N ALA A 110 -3.10 -6.26 10.90
CA ALA A 110 -3.34 -5.54 12.14
C ALA A 110 -3.42 -4.02 11.92
N ARG A 111 -2.56 -3.46 11.06
CA ARG A 111 -2.57 -2.03 10.71
C ARG A 111 -3.80 -1.69 9.87
N LEU A 112 -4.10 -2.49 8.85
CA LEU A 112 -5.23 -2.28 7.95
C LEU A 112 -6.56 -2.36 8.70
N THR A 113 -6.75 -3.41 9.50
CA THR A 113 -7.97 -3.61 10.30
C THR A 113 -8.23 -2.43 11.24
N ARG A 114 -7.18 -1.94 11.91
CA ARG A 114 -7.30 -0.79 12.82
C ARG A 114 -7.66 0.49 12.07
N LEU A 115 -6.96 0.76 10.97
CA LEU A 115 -7.22 1.95 10.14
C LEU A 115 -8.65 1.94 9.58
N LEU A 116 -9.09 0.84 8.96
CA LEU A 116 -10.45 0.69 8.43
C LEU A 116 -11.51 0.76 9.53
N GLY A 117 -11.26 0.15 10.69
CA GLY A 117 -12.13 0.25 11.85
C GLY A 117 -12.29 1.67 12.38
N THR A 118 -11.26 2.50 12.25
CA THR A 118 -11.34 3.94 12.58
C THR A 118 -12.10 4.71 11.51
N LEU A 119 -11.82 4.48 10.23
CA LEU A 119 -12.52 5.15 9.12
C LEU A 119 -14.02 4.86 9.13
N ASN A 120 -14.42 3.63 9.47
CA ASN A 120 -15.83 3.25 9.61
C ASN A 120 -16.57 3.99 10.74
N ARG A 121 -15.83 4.51 11.73
CA ARG A 121 -16.39 5.23 12.90
C ARG A 121 -16.01 6.70 12.91
N LEU A 122 -15.49 7.22 11.80
CA LEU A 122 -15.03 8.59 11.68
C LEU A 122 -16.19 9.54 11.96
N THR A 123 -16.04 10.41 12.96
CA THR A 123 -17.11 11.35 13.32
C THR A 123 -17.24 12.45 12.29
N LEU A 124 -18.45 12.76 11.85
CA LEU A 124 -18.73 13.81 10.87
C LEU A 124 -18.86 15.18 11.54
N THR A 125 -18.72 16.25 10.75
CA THR A 125 -19.05 17.61 11.18
C THR A 125 -20.55 17.73 11.47
N ASP A 126 -20.97 18.82 12.11
CA ASP A 126 -22.38 19.18 12.32
C ASP A 126 -23.22 19.19 11.02
N THR A 127 -22.62 19.56 9.90
CA THR A 127 -23.21 19.47 8.54
C THR A 127 -23.27 18.04 7.98
N ARG A 128 -22.95 17.01 8.77
CA ARG A 128 -22.89 15.59 8.37
C ARG A 128 -21.98 15.32 7.18
N THR A 129 -20.91 16.09 7.07
CA THR A 129 -19.86 15.89 6.06
C THR A 129 -18.55 15.48 6.74
N PRO A 130 -17.61 14.85 6.02
CA PRO A 130 -16.28 14.68 6.57
C PRO A 130 -15.63 16.04 6.89
N GLY A 131 -14.92 16.10 8.02
CA GLY A 131 -14.08 17.24 8.36
C GLY A 131 -12.93 17.43 7.37
N ARG A 132 -12.49 18.67 7.18
CA ARG A 132 -11.29 18.99 6.38
C ARG A 132 -10.01 18.41 7.02
N LEU A 133 -9.99 18.35 8.35
CA LEU A 133 -8.89 17.87 9.16
C LEU A 133 -9.44 17.05 10.33
N TYR A 134 -8.68 16.06 10.73
CA TYR A 134 -8.95 15.21 11.88
C TYR A 134 -7.75 15.18 12.81
N SER A 135 -7.98 15.09 14.11
CA SER A 135 -6.96 14.66 15.06
C SER A 135 -6.62 13.21 14.78
N SER A 136 -5.35 12.92 14.49
CA SER A 136 -4.91 11.52 14.27
C SER A 136 -5.04 10.69 15.54
N ARG A 137 -5.00 11.32 16.73
CA ARG A 137 -5.10 10.63 18.04
C ARG A 137 -6.52 10.17 18.37
N THR A 138 -7.53 10.92 17.93
CA THR A 138 -8.93 10.72 18.37
C THR A 138 -9.89 10.48 17.22
N ALA A 139 -9.46 10.65 15.96
CA ALA A 139 -10.29 10.54 14.77
C ALA A 139 -11.51 11.50 14.76
N THR A 140 -11.38 12.64 15.46
CA THR A 140 -12.40 13.70 15.54
C THR A 140 -12.04 14.91 14.67
N PRO A 141 -13.02 15.57 14.03
CA PRO A 141 -12.79 16.79 13.27
C PRO A 141 -12.13 17.89 14.11
N ILE A 142 -11.13 18.54 13.53
CA ILE A 142 -10.42 19.68 14.12
C ILE A 142 -10.31 20.83 13.12
N ASP A 143 -10.15 22.05 13.63
CA ASP A 143 -9.85 23.22 12.81
C ASP A 143 -8.35 23.33 12.49
N PHE A 144 -7.95 24.42 11.82
CA PHE A 144 -6.55 24.63 11.47
C PHE A 144 -5.63 24.86 12.69
N SER A 145 -6.18 25.38 13.79
CA SER A 145 -5.49 25.57 15.07
C SER A 145 -5.37 24.29 15.90
N GLY A 146 -6.00 23.18 15.46
CA GLY A 146 -5.99 21.90 16.15
C GLY A 146 -7.09 21.75 17.20
N LYS A 147 -8.04 22.69 17.27
CA LYS A 147 -9.16 22.63 18.21
C LYS A 147 -10.30 21.79 17.64
N PRO A 148 -11.03 21.02 18.47
CA PRO A 148 -12.19 20.27 18.02
C PRO A 148 -13.24 21.17 17.37
N VAL A 149 -13.81 20.71 16.26
CA VAL A 149 -14.98 21.34 15.62
C VAL A 149 -16.25 20.66 16.14
N LYS A 150 -17.39 21.35 16.15
CA LYS A 150 -18.68 20.73 16.46
C LYS A 150 -18.93 19.53 15.54
N ALA A 151 -18.99 18.35 16.15
CA ALA A 151 -19.36 17.12 15.46
C ALA A 151 -20.89 16.99 15.40
N ALA A 152 -21.42 16.36 14.35
CA ALA A 152 -22.80 15.93 14.38
C ALA A 152 -22.97 14.94 15.53
N GLY A 153 -24.02 15.12 16.35
CA GLY A 153 -24.37 14.14 17.38
C GLY A 153 -24.50 12.74 16.74
N GLN A 154 -23.93 11.72 17.39
CA GLN A 154 -24.02 10.33 16.90
C GLN A 154 -25.47 9.82 16.98
N GLN A 155 -26.30 10.19 16.00
CA GLN A 155 -27.62 9.62 15.84
C GLN A 155 -27.62 8.71 14.60
N LYS A 156 -27.32 7.43 14.87
CA LYS A 156 -27.97 6.26 14.26
C LYS A 156 -28.07 6.30 12.73
N ILE A 157 -26.93 6.26 12.05
CA ILE A 157 -26.85 6.32 10.57
C ILE A 157 -27.12 4.94 9.91
N TRP A 158 -27.21 3.85 10.68
CA TRP A 158 -27.44 2.49 10.14
C TRP A 158 -28.56 1.72 10.85
N ARG A 159 -29.80 2.20 10.73
CA ARG A 159 -30.98 1.33 10.83
C ARG A 159 -31.75 1.41 9.51
N GLY A 160 -31.41 0.51 8.60
CA GLY A 160 -32.12 0.19 7.37
C GLY A 160 -31.91 -1.30 7.12
#